data_AF-A0A7W9Y7E8-F1
#
_entry.id   AF-A0A7W9Y7E8-F1
#
_cell.length_a   1.000
_cell.length_b   1.000
_cell.length_c   1.000
_cell.angle_alpha   90.00
_cell.angle_beta   90.00
_cell.angle_gamma   90.00
#
_symmetry.space_group_name_H-M   'P 1'
#
loop_
_entity.id
_entity.type
_entity.pdbx_description
1 polymer ?
#
loop_
_entity_poly.entity_id
_entity_poly.type
_entity_poly.pdbx_seq_one_letter_code
_entity_poly.pdbx_strand_id
1 'polypeptide(L)'
;MLAYRQAFEHHLILKIPGDMAGEVEQSLNRNVGPDSWFLCDAEEGKKAMLHRFAAAGAAIRYAAVHGLQRENVLALDIALRRNDAEWFEQLPAEIDQHVEKKLYYGHFLCHVLHQDYIVKPGTDVKRLKEMMLERLDARGAEYPAEHNVGHIYRAKPALAEHYRSLDPTNSFNPGIGKTSRNRFYRETCQCGNDMQSSAEKTMVCN
;
A
#
# COMPACT_ATOMS: atom_id res chain seq x y z
N MET A 1 -19.03 -18.74 8.89
CA MET A 1 -17.91 -18.12 8.13
C MET A 1 -17.42 -18.90 6.90
N LEU A 2 -17.09 -20.21 6.96
CA LEU A 2 -16.58 -20.93 5.77
C LEU A 2 -17.58 -21.00 4.61
N ALA A 3 -18.86 -21.26 4.90
CA ALA A 3 -19.92 -21.22 3.89
C ALA A 3 -20.04 -19.82 3.25
N TYR A 4 -19.89 -18.75 4.05
CA TYR A 4 -19.92 -17.37 3.58
C TYR A 4 -18.78 -17.05 2.61
N ARG A 5 -17.58 -17.60 2.86
CA ARG A 5 -16.44 -17.54 1.92
C ARG A 5 -16.73 -18.24 0.59
N GLN A 6 -17.48 -19.33 0.60
CA GLN A 6 -17.85 -20.03 -0.63
C GLN A 6 -18.95 -19.29 -1.41
N ALA A 7 -19.87 -18.64 -0.70
CA ALA A 7 -20.99 -17.93 -1.29
C ALA A 7 -20.62 -16.55 -1.87
N PHE A 8 -19.70 -15.83 -1.22
CA PHE A 8 -19.35 -14.45 -1.58
C PHE A 8 -17.85 -14.28 -1.73
N GLU A 9 -17.42 -13.62 -2.81
CA GLU A 9 -16.01 -13.26 -3.05
C GLU A 9 -15.57 -12.09 -2.17
N HIS A 10 -16.43 -11.10 -1.98
CA HIS A 10 -16.14 -9.86 -1.26
C HIS A 10 -16.81 -9.85 0.10
N HIS A 11 -16.03 -9.65 1.18
CA HIS A 11 -16.55 -9.59 2.54
C HIS A 11 -16.29 -8.22 3.15
N LEU A 12 -17.32 -7.65 3.76
CA LEU A 12 -17.23 -6.43 4.56
C LEU A 12 -17.54 -6.77 6.02
N ILE A 13 -16.56 -6.55 6.90
CA ILE A 13 -16.79 -6.65 8.35
C ILE A 13 -17.20 -5.27 8.85
N LEU A 14 -18.46 -5.13 9.23
CA LEU A 14 -19.00 -3.89 9.77
C LEU A 14 -19.14 -4.00 11.30
N LYS A 15 -18.25 -3.31 12.03
CA LYS A 15 -18.32 -3.23 13.49
C LYS A 15 -18.96 -1.91 13.90
N ILE A 16 -20.09 -1.99 14.59
CA ILE A 16 -20.90 -0.83 14.98
C ILE A 16 -21.11 -0.76 16.49
N PRO A 17 -21.39 0.45 17.02
CA PRO A 17 -21.99 0.60 18.34
C PRO A 17 -23.33 -0.16 18.46
N GLY A 18 -23.61 -0.72 19.63
CA GLY A 18 -24.79 -1.58 19.84
C GLY A 18 -26.12 -0.83 19.72
N ASP A 19 -26.15 0.45 20.08
CA ASP A 19 -27.31 1.33 19.94
C ASP A 19 -27.70 1.61 18.48
N MET A 20 -26.77 1.44 17.54
CA MET A 20 -27.02 1.58 16.10
C MET A 20 -27.48 0.29 15.41
N ALA A 21 -27.53 -0.84 16.11
CA ALA A 21 -27.73 -2.16 15.49
C ALA A 21 -29.03 -2.27 14.68
N GLY A 22 -30.14 -1.78 15.24
CA GLY A 22 -31.45 -1.86 14.57
C GLY A 22 -31.52 -1.05 13.28
N GLU A 23 -30.94 0.16 13.25
CA GLU A 23 -30.92 1.00 12.05
C GLU A 23 -30.04 0.40 10.94
N VAL A 24 -28.89 -0.13 11.33
CA VAL A 24 -27.95 -0.77 10.40
C VAL A 24 -28.55 -2.04 9.81
N GLU A 25 -29.18 -2.89 10.63
CA GLU A 25 -29.90 -4.08 10.16
C GLU A 25 -30.98 -3.73 9.14
N GLN A 26 -31.83 -2.73 9.43
CA GLN A 26 -32.85 -2.27 8.50
C GLN A 26 -32.24 -1.75 7.18
N SER A 27 -31.11 -1.06 7.26
CA SER A 27 -30.39 -0.58 6.07
C SER A 27 -29.82 -1.74 5.25
N LEU A 28 -29.20 -2.74 5.89
CA LEU A 28 -28.63 -3.91 5.21
C LEU A 28 -29.72 -4.75 4.53
N ASN A 29 -30.83 -5.00 5.22
CA ASN A 29 -31.98 -5.73 4.65
C ASN A 29 -32.54 -5.04 3.41
N ARG A 30 -32.59 -3.70 3.40
CA ARG A 30 -33.09 -2.91 2.28
C ARG A 30 -32.14 -2.85 1.08
N ASN A 31 -30.84 -2.69 1.35
CA ASN A 31 -29.86 -2.34 0.32
C ASN A 31 -29.00 -3.53 -0.16
N VAL A 32 -28.81 -4.54 0.67
CA VAL A 32 -27.94 -5.71 0.38
C VAL A 32 -28.75 -7.01 0.34
N GLY A 33 -29.84 -7.06 1.11
CA GLY A 33 -30.72 -8.23 1.22
C GLY A 33 -30.41 -9.09 2.46
N PRO A 34 -31.44 -9.70 3.08
CA PRO A 34 -31.31 -10.40 4.37
C PRO A 34 -30.42 -11.64 4.31
N ASP A 35 -30.30 -12.30 3.16
CA ASP A 35 -29.47 -13.50 2.99
C ASP A 35 -27.99 -13.18 2.70
N SER A 36 -27.67 -11.89 2.55
CA SER A 36 -26.34 -11.37 2.16
C SER A 36 -25.53 -10.83 3.34
N TRP A 37 -25.97 -11.05 4.57
CA TRP A 37 -25.25 -10.70 5.79
C TRP A 37 -25.73 -11.58 6.95
N PHE A 38 -24.99 -11.56 8.06
CA PHE A 38 -25.43 -12.19 9.30
C PHE A 38 -24.86 -11.42 10.50
N LEU A 39 -25.61 -11.37 11.59
CA LEU A 39 -25.12 -10.80 12.85
C LEU A 39 -24.15 -11.81 13.48
N CYS A 40 -22.89 -11.43 13.61
CA CYS A 40 -21.90 -12.25 14.31
C CYS A 40 -22.24 -12.33 15.79
N ASP A 41 -22.10 -13.52 16.38
CA ASP A 41 -21.94 -13.63 17.83
C ASP A 41 -20.56 -13.08 18.29
N ALA A 42 -20.33 -13.09 19.60
CA ALA A 42 -19.08 -12.58 20.18
C ALA A 42 -17.83 -13.36 19.70
N GLU A 43 -17.93 -14.68 19.53
CA GLU A 43 -16.82 -15.50 19.06
C GLU A 43 -16.56 -15.28 17.57
N GLU A 44 -17.61 -15.26 16.75
CA GLU A 44 -17.54 -15.02 15.32
C GLU A 44 -16.95 -13.64 15.03
N GLY A 45 -17.43 -12.60 15.72
CA GLY A 45 -16.92 -11.24 15.58
C GLY A 45 -15.43 -11.15 15.93
N LYS A 46 -15.01 -11.81 17.02
CA LYS A 46 -13.59 -11.88 17.40
C LYS A 46 -12.75 -12.59 16.34
N LYS A 47 -13.20 -13.76 15.87
CA LYS A 47 -12.48 -14.57 14.87
C LYS A 47 -12.42 -13.86 13.51
N ALA A 48 -13.49 -13.17 13.09
CA ALA A 48 -13.54 -12.39 11.86
C ALA A 48 -12.50 -11.25 11.88
N MET A 49 -12.43 -10.50 12.98
CA MET A 49 -11.43 -9.44 13.15
C MET A 49 -10.00 -9.99 13.18
N LEU A 50 -9.75 -11.06 13.95
CA LEU A 50 -8.44 -11.72 13.98
C LEU A 50 -8.00 -12.19 12.59
N HIS A 51 -8.91 -12.79 11.83
CA HIS A 51 -8.64 -13.24 10.47
C HIS A 51 -8.32 -12.07 9.54
N ARG A 52 -9.06 -10.94 9.64
CA ARG A 52 -8.77 -9.72 8.87
C ARG A 52 -7.39 -9.14 9.19
N PHE A 53 -6.95 -9.15 10.44
CA PHE A 53 -5.60 -8.67 10.80
C PHE A 53 -4.49 -9.63 10.38
N ALA A 54 -4.75 -10.93 10.40
CA ALA A 54 -3.79 -11.93 9.91
C ALA A 54 -3.47 -11.80 8.42
N ALA A 55 -4.36 -11.19 7.62
CA ALA A 55 -4.16 -10.97 6.19
C ALA A 55 -2.84 -10.23 5.87
N ALA A 56 -2.44 -9.25 6.67
CA ALA A 56 -1.21 -8.48 6.45
C ALA A 56 0.07 -9.33 6.54
N GLY A 57 0.03 -10.44 7.27
CA GLY A 57 1.15 -11.39 7.33
C GLY A 57 1.09 -12.48 6.26
N ALA A 58 -0.06 -12.64 5.57
CA ALA A 58 -0.33 -13.80 4.74
C ALA A 58 0.57 -13.85 3.49
N ALA A 59 0.76 -12.72 2.80
CA ALA A 59 1.61 -12.65 1.61
C ALA A 59 3.08 -12.99 1.93
N ILE A 60 3.62 -12.43 3.01
CA ILE A 60 4.99 -12.70 3.48
C ILE A 60 5.16 -14.18 3.85
N ARG A 61 4.18 -14.75 4.57
CA ARG A 61 4.21 -16.17 4.95
C ARG A 61 4.09 -17.10 3.75
N TYR A 62 3.22 -16.76 2.79
CA TYR A 62 3.08 -17.50 1.54
C TYR A 62 4.41 -17.54 0.79
N ALA A 63 5.06 -16.39 0.61
CA ALA A 63 6.35 -16.31 -0.06
C ALA A 63 7.42 -17.17 0.63
N ALA A 64 7.52 -17.08 1.96
CA ALA A 64 8.50 -17.85 2.73
C ALA A 64 8.31 -19.37 2.61
N VAL A 65 7.06 -19.86 2.66
CA VAL A 65 6.76 -21.30 2.55
C VAL A 65 7.02 -21.85 1.15
N HIS A 66 6.88 -21.01 0.11
CA HIS A 66 7.11 -21.40 -1.29
C HIS A 66 8.54 -21.11 -1.75
N GLY A 67 9.44 -20.71 -0.85
CA GLY A 67 10.84 -20.40 -1.19
C GLY A 67 11.01 -19.19 -2.10
N LEU A 68 10.00 -18.32 -2.17
CA LEU A 68 10.08 -17.07 -2.93
C LEU A 68 10.89 -16.04 -2.16
N GLN A 69 11.62 -15.19 -2.88
CA GLN A 69 12.37 -14.11 -2.28
C GLN A 69 11.41 -13.01 -1.79
N ARG A 70 11.83 -12.20 -0.83
CA ARG A 70 11.00 -11.13 -0.26
C ARG A 70 10.59 -10.12 -1.34
N GLU A 71 11.47 -9.91 -2.31
CA GLU A 71 11.29 -9.03 -3.45
C GLU A 71 10.14 -9.48 -4.35
N ASN A 72 9.74 -10.74 -4.29
CA ASN A 72 8.55 -11.24 -5.00
C ASN A 72 7.23 -10.84 -4.33
N VAL A 73 7.24 -10.12 -3.21
CA VAL A 73 6.04 -9.55 -2.58
C VAL A 73 6.01 -8.05 -2.83
N LEU A 74 5.08 -7.60 -3.68
CA LEU A 74 4.83 -6.19 -3.95
C LEU A 74 3.61 -5.75 -3.15
N ALA A 75 3.78 -4.84 -2.20
CA ALA A 75 2.70 -4.28 -1.39
C ALA A 75 2.41 -2.83 -1.79
N LEU A 76 1.13 -2.48 -1.95
CA LEU A 76 0.64 -1.13 -2.18
C LEU A 76 -0.35 -0.72 -1.10
N ASP A 77 -0.19 0.50 -0.58
CA ASP A 77 -1.05 1.10 0.44
C ASP A 77 -1.71 2.36 -0.13
N ILE A 78 -3.01 2.30 -0.43
CA ILE A 78 -3.69 3.20 -1.36
C ILE A 78 -4.94 3.80 -0.72
N ALA A 79 -5.15 5.09 -0.88
CA ALA A 79 -6.38 5.80 -0.58
C ALA A 79 -7.04 6.24 -1.90
N LEU A 80 -8.22 5.70 -2.20
CA LEU A 80 -9.01 6.13 -3.35
C LEU A 80 -9.70 7.47 -3.06
N ARG A 81 -10.15 8.15 -4.13
CA ARG A 81 -11.00 9.33 -3.97
C ARG A 81 -12.30 8.93 -3.25
N ARG A 82 -12.82 9.81 -2.40
CA ARG A 82 -14.07 9.57 -1.66
C ARG A 82 -15.29 9.32 -2.55
N ASN A 83 -15.25 9.81 -3.78
CA ASN A 83 -16.31 9.63 -4.79
C ASN A 83 -15.93 8.60 -5.87
N ASP A 84 -14.91 7.77 -5.64
CA ASP A 84 -14.52 6.72 -6.59
C ASP A 84 -15.51 5.55 -6.52
N ALA A 85 -16.23 5.31 -7.61
CA ALA A 85 -17.23 4.24 -7.69
C ALA A 85 -16.62 2.87 -8.04
N GLU A 86 -15.43 2.84 -8.66
CA GLU A 86 -14.81 1.63 -9.20
C GLU A 86 -13.76 1.07 -8.25
N TRP A 87 -14.11 0.92 -6.97
CA TRP A 87 -13.15 0.61 -5.91
C TRP A 87 -12.34 -0.67 -6.16
N PHE A 88 -12.94 -1.68 -6.78
CA PHE A 88 -12.29 -2.97 -7.07
C PHE A 88 -11.40 -2.87 -8.31
N GLU A 89 -10.16 -3.32 -8.18
CA GLU A 89 -9.18 -3.22 -9.24
C GLU A 89 -9.40 -4.25 -10.35
N GLN A 90 -9.26 -3.79 -11.59
CA GLN A 90 -9.08 -4.65 -12.75
C GLN A 90 -7.72 -4.34 -13.38
N LEU A 91 -6.77 -5.27 -13.19
CA LEU A 91 -5.43 -5.13 -13.75
C LEU A 91 -5.47 -5.36 -15.28
N PRO A 92 -4.84 -4.47 -16.09
CA PRO A 92 -4.67 -4.73 -17.50
C PRO A 92 -3.74 -5.94 -17.71
N ALA A 93 -3.90 -6.64 -18.84
CA ALA A 93 -3.18 -7.87 -19.13
C ALA A 93 -1.65 -7.72 -19.04
N GLU A 94 -1.11 -6.56 -19.45
CA GLU A 94 0.32 -6.24 -19.38
C GLU A 94 0.90 -6.25 -17.96
N ILE A 95 0.07 -5.98 -16.93
CA ILE A 95 0.44 -6.03 -15.51
C ILE A 95 0.08 -7.41 -14.95
N ASP A 96 -1.13 -7.89 -15.25
CA ASP A 96 -1.67 -9.11 -14.65
C ASP A 96 -0.85 -10.36 -14.97
N GLN A 97 -0.24 -10.39 -16.17
CA GLN A 97 0.65 -11.49 -16.57
C GLN A 97 1.84 -11.70 -15.63
N HIS A 98 2.24 -10.68 -14.86
CA HIS A 98 3.36 -10.76 -13.90
C HIS A 98 2.93 -11.18 -12.50
N VAL A 99 1.63 -11.17 -12.20
CA VAL A 99 1.08 -11.45 -10.88
C VAL A 99 0.66 -12.91 -10.78
N GLU A 100 1.09 -13.59 -9.72
CA GLU A 100 0.66 -14.96 -9.39
C GLU A 100 -0.56 -14.95 -8.46
N LYS A 101 -0.55 -14.09 -7.43
CA LYS A 101 -1.64 -13.94 -6.46
C LYS A 101 -1.90 -12.46 -6.16
N LYS A 102 -3.17 -12.13 -5.96
CA LYS A 102 -3.65 -10.82 -5.54
C LYS A 102 -4.32 -10.98 -4.18
N LEU A 103 -3.93 -10.18 -3.20
CA LEU A 103 -4.48 -10.18 -1.86
C LEU A 103 -4.98 -8.78 -1.56
N TYR A 104 -6.30 -8.63 -1.45
CA TYR A 104 -6.96 -7.35 -1.24
C TYR A 104 -7.65 -7.33 0.12
N TYR A 105 -7.32 -6.32 0.93
CA TYR A 105 -7.94 -6.09 2.23
C TYR A 105 -7.75 -4.62 2.62
N GLY A 106 -8.61 -4.04 3.45
CA GLY A 106 -8.49 -2.61 3.75
C GLY A 106 -9.48 -2.08 4.76
N HIS A 107 -9.62 -0.77 4.78
CA HIS A 107 -10.59 0.01 5.54
C HIS A 107 -11.61 0.59 4.56
N PHE A 108 -12.63 -0.22 4.25
CA PHE A 108 -13.53 0.02 3.12
C PHE A 108 -14.21 1.40 3.17
N LEU A 109 -14.78 1.79 4.32
CA LEU A 109 -15.48 3.07 4.47
C LEU A 109 -14.55 4.30 4.42
N CYS A 110 -13.23 4.10 4.59
CA CYS A 110 -12.22 5.14 4.43
C CYS A 110 -11.67 5.19 3.00
N HIS A 111 -12.09 4.27 2.12
CA HIS A 111 -11.50 4.06 0.79
C HIS A 111 -9.99 3.78 0.84
N VAL A 112 -9.50 3.19 1.94
CA VAL A 112 -8.11 2.75 2.10
C VAL A 112 -8.00 1.26 1.83
N LEU A 113 -7.15 0.88 0.89
CA LEU A 113 -6.95 -0.49 0.43
C LEU A 113 -5.46 -0.84 0.52
N HIS A 114 -5.19 -2.02 1.08
CA HIS A 114 -3.91 -2.69 0.96
C HIS A 114 -4.02 -3.74 -0.12
N GLN A 115 -3.12 -3.65 -1.10
CA GLN A 115 -3.05 -4.57 -2.22
C GLN A 115 -1.67 -5.22 -2.22
N ASP A 116 -1.64 -6.48 -1.82
CA ASP A 116 -0.44 -7.29 -1.80
C ASP A 116 -0.45 -8.25 -3.00
N TYR A 117 0.65 -8.27 -3.73
CA TYR A 117 0.82 -9.10 -4.92
C TYR A 117 2.00 -10.06 -4.71
N ILE A 118 1.76 -11.34 -4.98
CA ILE A 118 2.84 -12.31 -5.19
C ILE A 118 3.21 -12.24 -6.67
N VAL A 119 4.45 -11.88 -6.95
CA VAL A 119 4.97 -11.63 -8.29
C VAL A 119 5.72 -12.86 -8.80
N LYS A 120 5.46 -13.26 -10.06
CA LYS A 120 6.08 -14.43 -10.69
C LYS A 120 7.61 -14.28 -10.75
N PRO A 121 8.37 -15.37 -10.52
CA PRO A 121 9.83 -15.38 -10.65
C PRO A 121 10.31 -14.83 -12.00
N GLY A 122 11.40 -14.06 -12.00
CA GLY A 122 11.98 -13.46 -13.20
C GLY A 122 11.35 -12.14 -13.65
N THR A 123 10.28 -11.68 -13.00
CA THR A 123 9.68 -10.36 -13.26
C THR A 123 10.57 -9.23 -12.72
N ASP A 124 10.71 -8.14 -13.48
CA ASP A 124 11.21 -6.87 -12.96
C ASP A 124 10.16 -6.21 -12.05
N VAL A 125 10.26 -6.51 -10.75
CA VAL A 125 9.34 -6.01 -9.72
C VAL A 125 9.36 -4.48 -9.63
N LYS A 126 10.51 -3.86 -9.90
CA LYS A 126 10.63 -2.40 -9.84
C LYS A 126 9.83 -1.77 -10.98
N ARG A 127 9.99 -2.28 -12.21
CA ARG A 127 9.22 -1.78 -13.36
C ARG A 127 7.73 -2.07 -13.19
N LEU A 128 7.37 -3.26 -12.70
CA LEU A 128 5.97 -3.60 -12.40
C LEU A 128 5.35 -2.60 -11.41
N LYS A 129 6.08 -2.28 -10.33
CA LYS A 129 5.63 -1.29 -9.36
C LYS A 129 5.44 0.08 -9.99
N GLU A 130 6.40 0.54 -10.79
CA GLU A 130 6.28 1.84 -11.50
C GLU A 130 5.02 1.88 -12.37
N MET A 131 4.75 0.83 -13.15
CA MET A 131 3.52 0.74 -13.96
C MET A 131 2.25 0.80 -13.11
N MET A 132 2.21 0.11 -11.97
CA MET A 132 1.07 0.16 -11.05
C MET A 132 0.88 1.56 -10.46
N LEU A 133 1.97 2.23 -10.04
CA LEU A 133 1.91 3.57 -9.48
C LEU A 133 1.46 4.62 -10.51
N GLU A 134 1.95 4.55 -11.76
CA GLU A 134 1.50 5.40 -12.87
C GLU A 134 -0.02 5.34 -13.07
N ARG A 135 -0.62 4.14 -12.91
CA ARG A 135 -2.07 3.95 -13.00
C ARG A 135 -2.82 4.56 -11.82
N LEU A 136 -2.28 4.43 -10.61
CA LEU A 136 -2.87 5.03 -9.41
C LEU A 136 -2.83 6.55 -9.48
N ASP A 137 -1.74 7.12 -9.99
CA ASP A 137 -1.62 8.56 -10.26
C ASP A 137 -2.68 9.01 -11.26
N ALA A 138 -2.85 8.30 -12.38
CA ALA A 138 -3.87 8.60 -13.38
C ALA A 138 -5.31 8.51 -12.83
N ARG A 139 -5.53 7.61 -11.85
CA ARG A 139 -6.81 7.47 -11.14
C ARG A 139 -7.05 8.59 -10.11
N GLY A 140 -6.02 9.33 -9.74
CA GLY A 140 -6.05 10.31 -8.65
C GLY A 140 -6.14 9.67 -7.27
N ALA A 141 -5.61 8.45 -7.13
CA ALA A 141 -5.45 7.80 -5.84
C ALA A 141 -4.23 8.36 -5.11
N GLU A 142 -4.28 8.37 -3.79
CA GLU A 142 -3.20 8.80 -2.91
C GLU A 142 -2.49 7.58 -2.34
N TYR A 143 -1.16 7.65 -2.23
CA TYR A 143 -0.35 6.62 -1.58
C TYR A 143 0.98 7.24 -1.12
N PRO A 144 1.57 6.75 -0.02
CA PRO A 144 1.00 5.80 0.94
C PRO A 144 -0.18 6.40 1.72
N ALA A 145 -1.16 5.57 2.08
CA ALA A 145 -2.38 6.00 2.76
C ALA A 145 -2.22 6.11 4.28
N GLU A 146 -1.73 5.05 4.92
CA GLU A 146 -1.54 4.97 6.38
C GLU A 146 -0.14 4.49 6.80
N HIS A 147 0.56 3.77 5.92
CA HIS A 147 1.86 3.15 6.25
C HIS A 147 3.06 4.11 6.13
N ASN A 148 2.83 5.37 5.75
CA ASN A 148 3.86 6.38 5.52
C ASN A 148 4.86 5.97 4.41
N VAL A 149 5.76 6.87 4.01
CA VAL A 149 6.60 6.68 2.81
C VAL A 149 7.72 5.67 3.00
N GLY A 150 8.19 5.49 4.25
CA GLY A 150 9.34 4.65 4.56
C GLY A 150 10.51 4.93 3.62
N HIS A 151 11.16 3.88 3.10
CA HIS A 151 12.10 4.00 1.96
C HIS A 151 11.49 3.46 0.65
N ILE A 152 10.18 3.22 0.67
CA ILE A 152 9.44 2.47 -0.35
C ILE A 152 8.84 3.42 -1.39
N TYR A 153 8.36 4.58 -0.91
CA TYR A 153 7.75 5.63 -1.70
C TYR A 153 8.59 6.91 -1.69
N ARG A 154 8.44 7.71 -2.74
CA ARG A 154 9.00 9.05 -2.78
C ARG A 154 8.11 9.98 -1.96
N ALA A 155 8.70 10.76 -1.06
CA ALA A 155 7.96 11.79 -0.35
C ALA A 155 7.56 12.91 -1.33
N LYS A 156 6.29 13.33 -1.25
CA LYS A 156 5.82 14.54 -1.94
C LYS A 156 6.55 15.78 -1.38
N PRO A 157 6.68 16.87 -2.17
CA PRO A 157 7.49 18.03 -1.78
C PRO A 157 7.16 18.59 -0.38
N ALA A 158 5.87 18.76 -0.05
CA ALA A 158 5.45 19.26 1.25
C ALA A 158 5.88 18.36 2.42
N LEU A 159 5.84 17.03 2.23
CA LEU A 159 6.26 16.08 3.26
C LEU A 159 7.79 16.06 3.42
N ALA A 160 8.53 16.13 2.31
CA ALA A 160 9.99 16.22 2.34
C ALA A 160 10.47 17.53 3.00
N GLU A 161 9.79 18.65 2.74
CA GLU A 161 10.05 19.93 3.39
C GLU A 161 9.74 19.87 4.88
N HIS A 162 8.62 19.26 5.27
CA HIS A 162 8.28 19.03 6.66
C HIS A 162 9.32 18.19 7.41
N TYR A 163 9.85 17.13 6.80
CA TYR A 163 10.96 16.37 7.39
C TYR A 163 12.21 17.22 7.59
N ARG A 164 12.56 18.06 6.60
CA ARG A 164 13.72 18.95 6.69
C ARG A 164 13.56 20.03 7.76
N SER A 165 12.34 20.54 7.98
CA SER A 165 12.12 21.56 9.01
C SER A 165 12.27 21.00 10.43
N LEU A 166 11.91 19.74 10.65
CA LEU A 166 12.03 19.06 11.94
C LEU A 166 13.44 18.52 12.20
N ASP A 167 14.12 18.01 11.17
CA ASP A 167 15.51 17.52 11.26
C ASP A 167 16.38 18.15 10.16
N PRO A 168 16.82 19.41 10.33
CA PRO A 168 17.67 20.09 9.34
C PRO A 168 19.05 19.45 9.19
N THR A 169 19.47 18.61 10.14
CA THR A 169 20.78 17.93 10.10
C THR A 169 20.74 16.58 9.38
N ASN A 170 19.55 16.05 9.10
CA ASN A 170 19.33 14.72 8.56
C ASN A 170 20.05 13.64 9.37
N SER A 171 19.85 13.64 10.69
CA SER A 171 20.45 12.69 11.65
C SER A 171 19.44 11.68 12.19
N PHE A 172 18.13 11.93 12.04
CA PHE A 172 17.05 11.08 12.51
C PHE A 172 16.35 10.41 11.32
N ASN A 173 16.58 9.10 11.17
CA ASN A 173 16.06 8.27 10.07
C ASN A 173 16.37 8.80 8.64
N PRO A 174 17.65 8.99 8.27
CA PRO A 174 18.01 9.62 6.99
C PRO A 174 17.55 8.81 5.76
N GLY A 175 17.10 9.53 4.73
CA GLY A 175 16.65 8.96 3.46
C GLY A 175 15.21 8.46 3.43
N ILE A 176 14.42 8.74 4.47
CA ILE A 176 12.98 8.51 4.46
C ILE A 176 12.35 9.26 3.27
N GLY A 177 11.38 8.65 2.60
CA GLY A 177 10.74 9.19 1.40
C GLY A 177 11.64 9.24 0.17
N LYS A 178 12.68 8.39 0.11
CA LYS A 178 13.73 8.43 -0.93
C LYS A 178 14.42 9.81 -1.01
N THR A 179 14.55 10.49 0.13
CA THR A 179 15.36 11.72 0.26
C THR A 179 16.85 11.37 0.43
N SER A 180 17.71 12.38 0.56
CA SER A 180 19.15 12.15 0.79
C SER A 180 19.40 11.39 2.09
N ARG A 181 20.40 10.49 2.09
CA ARG A 181 20.90 9.80 3.29
C ARG A 181 22.09 10.53 3.93
N ASN A 182 22.56 11.61 3.33
CA ASN A 182 23.73 12.35 3.79
C ASN A 182 23.33 13.41 4.81
N ARG A 183 24.25 13.71 5.74
CA ARG A 183 24.07 14.82 6.69
C ARG A 183 23.75 16.12 5.96
N PHE A 184 22.87 16.92 6.56
CA PHE A 184 22.39 18.19 6.03
C PHE A 184 21.79 18.07 4.61
N TYR A 185 21.23 16.90 4.27
CA TYR A 185 20.62 16.61 2.97
C TYR A 185 21.53 16.85 1.76
N ARG A 186 22.86 16.83 1.93
CA ARG A 186 23.80 17.07 0.82
C ARG A 186 23.55 16.06 -0.28
N GLU A 187 23.52 16.53 -1.52
CA GLU A 187 23.55 15.63 -2.68
C GLU A 187 24.92 14.96 -2.73
N THR A 188 24.98 13.69 -3.14
CA THR A 188 26.26 13.06 -3.46
C THR A 188 26.91 13.89 -4.55
N CYS A 189 27.99 14.58 -4.22
CA CYS A 189 28.83 15.23 -5.20
C CYS A 189 29.32 14.14 -6.15
N GLN A 190 28.90 14.17 -7.42
CA GLN A 190 29.38 13.24 -8.45
C GLN A 190 30.83 13.58 -8.89
N CYS A 191 31.64 14.11 -7.97
CA CYS A 191 33.06 14.34 -8.20
C CYS A 191 33.83 13.04 -7.96
N GLY A 192 33.82 12.12 -8.92
CA GLY A 192 34.58 10.88 -8.74
C GLY A 192 34.69 9.88 -9.89
N ASN A 193 33.88 9.97 -10.94
CA ASN A 193 33.97 8.99 -12.05
C ASN A 193 34.61 9.50 -13.34
N ASP A 194 34.99 10.78 -13.41
CA ASP A 194 35.75 11.30 -14.56
C ASP A 194 37.20 11.61 -14.14
N MET A 195 37.98 10.55 -13.89
CA MET A 195 39.42 10.64 -14.10
C MET A 195 39.68 10.55 -15.61
N GLN A 196 39.54 11.68 -16.31
CA GLN A 196 40.42 12.05 -17.42
C GLN A 196 40.17 13.49 -17.92
N SER A 197 41.29 14.19 -18.12
CA SER A 197 41.46 15.42 -18.91
C SER A 197 41.11 16.77 -18.26
N SER A 198 42.11 17.30 -17.55
CA SER A 198 42.63 18.68 -17.67
C SER A 198 41.68 19.81 -18.14
N ALA A 199 41.26 20.67 -17.22
CA ALA A 199 41.32 22.13 -17.35
C ALA A 199 40.93 22.75 -16.00
N GLU A 200 41.69 23.76 -15.56
CA GLU A 200 41.38 24.55 -14.37
C GLU A 200 39.92 25.00 -14.36
N LYS A 201 39.19 24.68 -13.29
CA LYS A 201 37.93 25.33 -12.96
C LYS A 201 37.95 25.68 -11.49
N THR A 202 38.08 26.98 -11.23
CA THR A 202 37.76 27.57 -9.93
C THR A 202 36.32 27.21 -9.57
N MET A 203 36.14 26.51 -8.46
CA MET A 203 34.82 26.20 -7.90
C MET A 203 34.63 27.00 -6.61
N VAL A 204 33.61 27.87 -6.62
CA VAL A 204 33.07 28.48 -5.40
C VAL A 204 31.88 27.62 -4.97
N CYS A 205 31.95 27.06 -3.77
CA CYS A 205 30.82 26.42 -3.12
C CYS A 205 30.11 27.45 -2.25
N ASN A 206 28.80 27.63 -2.46
CA ASN A 206 27.91 28.21 -1.44
C ASN A 206 27.40 27.09 -0.53
#